data_AF-A0A3D4P987-F1
#
_entry.id   AF-A0A3D4P987-F1
#
_cell.length_a   1.000
_cell.length_b   1.000
_cell.length_c   1.000
_cell.angle_alpha   90.00
_cell.angle_beta   90.00
_cell.angle_gamma   90.00
#
_symmetry.space_group_name_H-M   'P 1'
#
loop_
_entity.id
_entity.type
_entity.pdbx_description
1 polymer ?
#
loop_
_entity_poly.entity_id
_entity_poly.type
_entity_poly.pdbx_seq_one_letter_code
_entity_poly.pdbx_strand_id
1 'polypeptide(L)'
;PTKAKLASFDEAAAAWNPQTDLEKRIASHRQWVERQVKEGNPIPVDKKQEPGDLQPGPIGNHNFPGHCYAGMIAPLSGLSVKGAIFHQGYNNAFEGSVGVEMYRDIFPEMIRAWRVAFNNPEMPFGILSLCTDGYPQTRDDYCEKMFNAGIEIRAAQYQTFLDFHNAGDRNVGFVSTYDLRRRWYHPQLKIPAGERIARWALATQYGFDSQVQWKPPMLVSMEKGDGTLLLKLDTDVSDPQDGVIEGFAIAGEDRKFHPANVAYAEKGKDNRGRIQYDYKQLILTSPMVPTPTQFRYAWGRNPLANLQATGNKDLPFATQRSDDWMMEEVPLGVLGEEVSLPLSGGDRNKIIQALRRQDTARRLKEAEKVIQTN
;
A
#
# COMPACT_ATOMS: atom_id res chain seq x y z
N PRO A 1 8.33 8.81 14.92
CA PRO A 1 7.07 9.52 14.54
C PRO A 1 5.81 9.05 15.30
N THR A 2 5.50 7.75 15.31
CA THR A 2 4.25 7.23 15.91
C THR A 2 4.07 7.61 17.39
N LYS A 3 5.10 7.40 18.23
CA LYS A 3 5.06 7.80 19.65
C LYS A 3 4.84 9.30 19.86
N ALA A 4 5.51 10.14 19.06
CA ALA A 4 5.34 11.59 19.13
C ALA A 4 3.91 12.01 18.73
N LYS A 5 3.34 11.35 17.72
CA LYS A 5 1.94 11.58 17.32
C LYS A 5 0.97 11.16 18.43
N LEU A 6 1.18 10.01 19.07
CA LEU A 6 0.37 9.59 20.23
C LEU A 6 0.46 10.60 21.38
N ALA A 7 1.67 11.05 21.73
CA ALA A 7 1.87 12.08 22.75
C ALA A 7 1.10 13.37 22.43
N SER A 8 1.07 13.80 21.16
CA SER A 8 0.28 14.98 20.77
C SER A 8 -1.23 14.82 20.97
N PHE A 9 -1.76 13.59 20.84
CA PHE A 9 -3.16 13.30 21.16
C PHE A 9 -3.41 13.33 22.66
N ASP A 10 -2.50 12.77 23.47
CA ASP A 10 -2.59 12.78 24.93
C ASP A 10 -2.53 14.21 25.48
N GLU A 11 -1.60 15.03 24.96
CA GLU A 11 -1.49 16.45 25.29
C GLU A 11 -2.77 17.22 24.92
N ALA A 12 -3.31 16.99 23.72
CA ALA A 12 -4.55 17.63 23.28
C ALA A 12 -5.74 17.24 24.18
N ALA A 13 -5.84 15.96 24.55
CA ALA A 13 -6.88 15.48 25.46
C ALA A 13 -6.73 16.08 26.87
N ALA A 14 -5.50 16.14 27.40
CA ALA A 14 -5.23 16.71 28.71
C ALA A 14 -5.46 18.23 28.78
N ALA A 15 -5.20 18.94 27.68
CA ALA A 15 -5.41 20.38 27.57
C ALA A 15 -6.88 20.77 27.32
N TRP A 16 -7.76 19.81 27.05
CA TRP A 16 -9.16 20.10 26.74
C TRP A 16 -9.92 20.63 27.95
N ASN A 17 -10.55 21.80 27.78
CA ASN A 17 -11.47 22.36 28.76
C ASN A 17 -12.86 22.53 28.11
N PRO A 18 -13.87 21.72 28.49
CA PRO A 18 -15.19 21.76 27.85
C PRO A 18 -15.95 23.06 28.14
N GLN A 19 -15.67 23.73 29.26
CA GLN A 19 -16.28 25.02 29.60
C GLN A 19 -15.73 26.14 28.71
N THR A 20 -14.41 26.18 28.51
CA THR A 20 -13.78 27.14 27.59
C THR A 20 -14.21 26.92 26.13
N ASP A 21 -14.43 25.68 25.71
CA ASP A 21 -15.03 25.38 24.41
C ASP A 21 -16.46 25.89 24.28
N LEU A 22 -17.31 25.62 25.28
CA LEU A 22 -18.69 26.09 25.31
C LEU A 22 -18.77 27.62 25.20
N GLU A 23 -17.94 28.34 25.95
CA GLU A 23 -17.85 29.81 25.89
C GLU A 23 -17.46 30.30 24.50
N LYS A 24 -16.49 29.66 23.84
CA LYS A 24 -16.10 29.98 22.46
C LYS A 24 -17.22 29.71 21.46
N ARG A 25 -17.93 28.59 21.61
CA ARG A 25 -19.06 28.21 20.74
C ARG A 25 -20.23 29.17 20.90
N ILE A 26 -20.54 29.62 22.11
CA ILE A 26 -21.53 30.67 22.37
C ILE A 26 -21.12 31.98 21.69
N ALA A 27 -19.86 32.40 21.85
CA ALA A 27 -19.36 33.62 21.21
C ALA A 27 -19.43 33.56 19.67
N SER A 28 -19.01 32.43 19.07
CA SER A 28 -19.10 32.21 17.62
C SER A 28 -20.55 32.13 17.12
N HIS A 29 -21.44 31.52 17.90
CA HIS A 29 -22.87 31.48 17.59
C HIS A 29 -23.46 32.89 17.56
N ARG A 30 -23.18 33.73 18.57
CA ARG A 30 -23.65 35.12 18.63
C ARG A 30 -23.18 35.93 17.42
N GLN A 31 -21.90 35.84 17.07
CA GLN A 31 -21.34 36.50 15.89
C GLN A 31 -21.98 36.01 14.59
N TRP A 32 -22.23 34.70 14.48
CA TRP A 32 -22.89 34.13 13.31
C TRP A 32 -24.34 34.64 13.18
N VAL A 33 -25.11 34.66 14.28
CA VAL A 33 -26.49 35.17 14.33
C VAL A 33 -26.53 36.65 13.94
N GLU A 34 -25.64 37.48 14.51
CA GLU A 34 -25.55 38.90 14.19
C GLU A 34 -25.32 39.13 12.68
N ARG A 35 -24.40 38.35 12.09
CA ARG A 35 -24.14 38.39 10.65
C ARG A 35 -25.37 37.98 9.83
N GLN A 36 -26.08 36.91 10.20
CA GLN A 36 -27.28 36.49 9.48
C GLN A 36 -28.37 37.57 9.52
N VAL A 37 -28.58 38.19 10.68
CA VAL A 37 -29.53 39.32 10.84
C VAL A 37 -29.13 40.49 9.95
N LYS A 38 -27.84 40.86 9.94
CA LYS A 38 -27.33 41.95 9.11
C LYS A 38 -27.49 41.69 7.61
N GLU A 39 -27.34 40.44 7.18
CA GLU A 39 -27.48 40.01 5.78
C GLU A 39 -28.93 39.73 5.37
N GLY A 40 -29.90 39.80 6.29
CA GLY A 40 -31.30 39.47 6.03
C GLY A 40 -31.56 37.97 5.80
N ASN A 41 -30.62 37.11 6.21
CA ASN A 41 -30.70 35.67 6.05
C ASN A 41 -31.58 35.05 7.16
N PRO A 42 -32.49 34.12 6.84
CA PRO A 42 -33.30 33.45 7.85
C PRO A 42 -32.44 32.55 8.75
N ILE A 43 -32.68 32.62 10.07
CA ILE A 43 -32.03 31.76 11.05
C ILE A 43 -32.87 30.49 11.26
N PRO A 44 -32.33 29.28 10.99
CA PRO A 44 -32.99 28.01 11.27
C PRO A 44 -33.41 27.88 12.75
N VAL A 45 -34.56 27.27 13.03
CA VAL A 45 -35.14 27.19 14.38
C VAL A 45 -34.20 26.51 15.38
N ASP A 46 -33.52 25.45 14.94
CA ASP A 46 -32.51 24.69 15.68
C ASP A 46 -31.24 25.50 15.98
N LYS A 47 -31.05 26.65 15.32
CA LYS A 47 -29.91 27.56 15.50
C LYS A 47 -30.29 28.91 16.10
N LYS A 48 -31.50 29.05 16.66
CA LYS A 48 -31.90 30.25 17.41
C LYS A 48 -31.43 30.23 18.86
N GLN A 49 -31.19 29.05 19.41
CA GLN A 49 -30.70 28.88 20.77
C GLN A 49 -29.18 28.75 20.77
N GLU A 50 -28.56 29.35 21.79
CA GLU A 50 -27.13 29.18 22.02
C GLU A 50 -26.82 27.71 22.33
N PRO A 51 -25.65 27.20 21.90
CA PRO A 51 -25.19 25.90 22.36
C PRO A 51 -25.10 25.86 23.89
N GLY A 52 -25.60 24.80 24.51
CA GLY A 52 -25.58 24.60 25.96
C GLY A 52 -24.91 23.31 26.42
N ASP A 53 -24.47 22.49 25.46
CA ASP A 53 -23.90 21.17 25.70
C ASP A 53 -22.36 21.23 25.83
N LEU A 54 -21.83 20.50 26.83
CA LEU A 54 -20.39 20.28 26.97
C LEU A 54 -19.95 19.18 26.01
N GLN A 55 -19.00 19.49 25.12
CA GLN A 55 -18.50 18.54 24.14
C GLN A 55 -17.35 17.69 24.73
N PRO A 56 -17.24 16.41 24.33
CA PRO A 56 -16.21 15.49 24.79
C PRO A 56 -14.79 15.84 24.31
N GLY A 57 -14.65 16.84 23.44
CA GLY A 57 -13.35 17.32 22.97
C GLY A 57 -12.61 16.32 22.09
N PRO A 58 -11.25 16.34 22.13
CA PRO A 58 -10.42 15.46 21.32
C PRO A 58 -10.76 13.97 21.48
N ILE A 59 -11.10 13.50 22.69
CA ILE A 59 -11.42 12.09 22.94
C ILE A 59 -12.68 11.63 22.17
N GLY A 60 -13.65 12.53 22.00
CA GLY A 60 -14.85 12.27 21.21
C GLY A 60 -14.67 12.39 19.70
N ASN A 61 -13.48 12.77 19.23
CA ASN A 61 -13.19 12.89 17.80
C ASN A 61 -13.01 11.50 17.19
N HIS A 62 -13.69 11.23 16.07
CA HIS A 62 -13.57 9.94 15.37
C HIS A 62 -12.15 9.60 14.86
N ASN A 63 -11.26 10.59 14.74
CA ASN A 63 -9.86 10.43 14.37
C ASN A 63 -8.94 10.29 15.59
N PHE A 64 -9.47 10.36 16.81
CA PHE A 64 -8.69 10.11 18.02
C PHE A 64 -8.25 8.63 18.04
N PRO A 65 -6.98 8.32 18.41
CA PRO A 65 -6.50 6.96 18.47
C PRO A 65 -7.41 6.05 19.30
N GLY A 66 -7.81 4.92 18.73
CA GLY A 66 -8.69 3.96 19.40
C GLY A 66 -10.18 4.31 19.40
N HIS A 67 -10.61 5.49 18.92
CA HIS A 67 -12.04 5.86 18.94
C HIS A 67 -12.91 4.85 18.16
N CYS A 68 -12.55 4.54 16.91
CA CYS A 68 -13.27 3.53 16.12
C CYS A 68 -13.21 2.13 16.77
N TYR A 69 -12.09 1.77 17.39
CA TYR A 69 -11.97 0.49 18.10
C TYR A 69 -12.95 0.45 19.29
N ALA A 70 -12.97 1.49 20.12
CA ALA A 70 -13.86 1.59 21.28
C ALA A 70 -15.34 1.61 20.89
N GLY A 71 -15.69 2.26 19.77
CA GLY A 71 -17.07 2.35 19.30
C GLY A 71 -17.57 1.11 18.53
N MET A 72 -16.68 0.37 17.85
CA MET A 72 -17.09 -0.69 16.92
C MET A 72 -16.62 -2.09 17.30
N ILE A 73 -15.41 -2.23 17.86
CA ILE A 73 -14.80 -3.55 18.14
C ILE A 73 -14.93 -3.90 19.62
N ALA A 74 -14.62 -2.97 20.52
CA ALA A 74 -14.68 -3.20 21.95
C ALA A 74 -16.06 -3.72 22.44
N PRO A 75 -17.22 -3.24 21.93
CA PRO A 75 -18.53 -3.77 22.32
C PRO A 75 -18.78 -5.22 21.88
N LEU A 76 -18.00 -5.74 20.93
CA LEU A 76 -18.07 -7.12 20.44
C LEU A 76 -17.07 -8.05 21.15
N SER A 77 -16.27 -7.52 22.08
CA SER A 77 -15.25 -8.30 22.79
C SER A 77 -15.84 -9.51 23.50
N GLY A 78 -15.14 -10.63 23.47
CA GLY A 78 -15.58 -11.90 24.06
C GLY A 78 -16.59 -12.70 23.21
N LEU A 79 -17.11 -12.16 22.11
CA LEU A 79 -17.91 -12.96 21.17
C LEU A 79 -17.02 -13.99 20.45
N SER A 80 -17.60 -15.15 20.14
CA SER A 80 -16.94 -16.14 19.29
C SER A 80 -17.02 -15.71 17.83
N VAL A 81 -15.89 -15.29 17.27
CA VAL A 81 -15.76 -14.96 15.84
C VAL A 81 -14.86 -15.98 15.15
N LYS A 82 -15.17 -16.32 13.89
CA LYS A 82 -14.34 -17.23 13.10
C LYS A 82 -13.08 -16.55 12.53
N GLY A 83 -13.06 -15.21 12.54
CA GLY A 83 -11.94 -14.40 12.08
C GLY A 83 -12.39 -13.01 11.66
N ALA A 84 -11.45 -12.24 11.13
CA ALA A 84 -11.69 -10.92 10.56
C ALA A 84 -11.14 -10.82 9.14
N ILE A 85 -11.79 -9.99 8.31
CA ILE A 85 -11.29 -9.59 7.00
C ILE A 85 -11.15 -8.07 7.02
N PHE A 86 -9.96 -7.56 6.73
CA PHE A 86 -9.63 -6.15 6.83
C PHE A 86 -9.20 -5.57 5.48
N HIS A 87 -9.86 -4.49 5.07
CA HIS A 87 -9.56 -3.76 3.84
C HIS A 87 -9.63 -2.25 4.12
N GLN A 88 -8.49 -1.66 4.44
CA GLN A 88 -8.33 -0.25 4.78
C GLN A 88 -6.94 0.22 4.29
N GLY A 89 -6.62 1.50 4.48
CA GLY A 89 -5.26 2.05 4.36
C GLY A 89 -5.21 3.37 3.61
N TYR A 90 -6.32 3.79 2.99
CA TYR A 90 -6.37 4.97 2.12
C TYR A 90 -5.95 6.26 2.85
N ASN A 91 -6.57 6.55 4.00
CA ASN A 91 -6.29 7.79 4.75
C ASN A 91 -4.89 7.81 5.35
N ASN A 92 -4.28 6.65 5.61
CA ASN A 92 -2.92 6.55 6.11
C ASN A 92 -1.88 7.04 5.10
N ALA A 93 -2.24 7.12 3.80
CA ALA A 93 -1.37 7.67 2.77
C ALA A 93 -1.36 9.21 2.71
N PHE A 94 -2.27 9.91 3.40
CA PHE A 94 -2.40 11.38 3.29
C PHE A 94 -1.21 12.15 3.86
N GLU A 95 -0.53 11.59 4.86
CA GLU A 95 0.64 12.22 5.51
C GLU A 95 1.98 11.79 4.88
N GLY A 96 1.97 11.20 3.68
CA GLY A 96 3.19 10.74 3.01
C GLY A 96 3.90 9.66 3.82
N SER A 97 5.25 9.69 3.84
CA SER A 97 6.04 8.70 4.58
C SER A 97 5.77 8.66 6.07
N VAL A 98 5.42 9.78 6.71
CA VAL A 98 5.05 9.80 8.14
C VAL A 98 3.82 8.93 8.41
N GLY A 99 2.81 9.01 7.52
CA GLY A 99 1.60 8.19 7.61
C GLY A 99 1.85 6.71 7.32
N VAL A 100 2.78 6.42 6.40
CA VAL A 100 3.23 5.06 6.07
C VAL A 100 3.96 4.41 7.24
N GLU A 101 4.91 5.11 7.86
CA GLU A 101 5.65 4.62 9.03
C GLU A 101 4.70 4.34 10.19
N MET A 102 3.77 5.25 10.45
CA MET A 102 2.72 5.03 11.43
C MET A 102 1.90 3.79 11.11
N TYR A 103 1.51 3.57 9.86
CA TYR A 103 0.77 2.36 9.46
C TYR A 103 1.56 1.08 9.71
N ARG A 104 2.86 1.06 9.40
CA ARG A 104 3.76 -0.07 9.66
C ARG A 104 3.84 -0.42 11.15
N ASP A 105 3.86 0.58 12.02
CA ASP A 105 3.87 0.38 13.47
C ASP A 105 2.52 -0.14 14.00
N ILE A 106 1.40 0.47 13.59
CA ILE A 106 0.09 0.23 14.22
C ILE A 106 -0.67 -0.97 13.65
N PHE A 107 -0.47 -1.31 12.38
CA PHE A 107 -1.25 -2.36 11.73
C PHE A 107 -1.05 -3.76 12.36
N PRO A 108 0.19 -4.23 12.63
CA PRO A 108 0.38 -5.49 13.35
C PRO A 108 -0.17 -5.43 14.79
N GLU A 109 -0.07 -4.30 15.48
CA GLU A 109 -0.65 -4.14 16.83
C GLU A 109 -2.17 -4.20 16.81
N MET A 110 -2.82 -3.69 15.77
CA MET A 110 -4.27 -3.81 15.61
C MET A 110 -4.71 -5.28 15.50
N ILE A 111 -3.97 -6.10 14.74
CA ILE A 111 -4.24 -7.55 14.62
C ILE A 111 -4.13 -8.23 16.00
N ARG A 112 -3.08 -7.92 16.76
CA ARG A 112 -2.88 -8.45 18.12
C ARG A 112 -3.97 -7.98 19.08
N ALA A 113 -4.34 -6.69 19.03
CA ALA A 113 -5.39 -6.14 19.86
C ALA A 113 -6.75 -6.81 19.61
N TRP A 114 -7.08 -7.10 18.35
CA TRP A 114 -8.33 -7.80 18.03
C TRP A 114 -8.32 -9.25 18.52
N ARG A 115 -7.18 -9.96 18.39
CA ARG A 115 -7.00 -11.29 18.98
C ARG A 115 -7.23 -11.31 20.49
N VAL A 116 -6.73 -10.29 21.19
CA VAL A 116 -7.00 -10.10 22.63
C VAL A 116 -8.49 -9.83 22.88
N ALA A 117 -9.11 -8.93 22.11
CA ALA A 117 -10.53 -8.58 22.26
C ALA A 117 -11.46 -9.80 22.13
N PHE A 118 -11.15 -10.73 21.23
CA PHE A 118 -11.93 -11.95 21.00
C PHE A 118 -11.41 -13.17 21.77
N ASN A 119 -10.44 -12.99 22.68
CA ASN A 119 -9.81 -14.04 23.47
C ASN A 119 -9.34 -15.25 22.62
N ASN A 120 -8.73 -14.95 21.48
CA ASN A 120 -8.25 -15.96 20.53
C ASN A 120 -6.88 -15.53 19.98
N PRO A 121 -5.76 -16.03 20.54
CA PRO A 121 -4.40 -15.65 20.11
C PRO A 121 -4.08 -16.09 18.67
N GLU A 122 -4.84 -17.04 18.14
CA GLU A 122 -4.71 -17.57 16.77
C GLU A 122 -5.87 -17.11 15.87
N MET A 123 -6.62 -16.07 16.25
CA MET A 123 -7.78 -15.61 15.49
C MET A 123 -7.39 -15.40 14.01
N PRO A 124 -8.12 -16.04 13.08
CA PRO A 124 -7.87 -15.86 11.65
C PRO A 124 -8.03 -14.40 11.23
N PHE A 125 -7.08 -13.90 10.46
CA PHE A 125 -7.05 -12.51 9.99
C PHE A 125 -6.69 -12.41 8.51
N GLY A 126 -7.64 -12.01 7.69
CA GLY A 126 -7.45 -11.82 6.25
C GLY A 126 -7.13 -10.36 5.91
N ILE A 127 -6.02 -10.13 5.23
CA ILE A 127 -5.57 -8.81 4.78
C ILE A 127 -5.89 -8.67 3.28
N LEU A 128 -6.75 -7.71 2.91
CA LEU A 128 -6.85 -7.27 1.53
C LEU A 128 -5.94 -6.07 1.32
N SER A 129 -5.08 -6.17 0.30
CA SER A 129 -4.20 -5.08 -0.07
C SER A 129 -5.01 -3.86 -0.50
N LEU A 130 -4.47 -2.67 -0.24
CA LEU A 130 -5.05 -1.40 -0.62
C LEU A 130 -5.27 -1.31 -2.13
N CYS A 131 -6.50 -0.98 -2.52
CA CYS A 131 -6.93 -0.92 -3.92
C CYS A 131 -6.21 0.16 -4.74
N THR A 132 -6.49 0.19 -6.04
CA THR A 132 -5.94 1.20 -6.94
C THR A 132 -6.65 2.54 -6.84
N ASP A 133 -5.97 3.60 -7.27
CA ASP A 133 -6.54 4.93 -7.45
C ASP A 133 -5.78 5.67 -8.56
N GLY A 134 -6.46 6.60 -9.23
CA GLY A 134 -5.89 7.38 -10.33
C GLY A 134 -5.72 6.59 -11.63
N TYR A 135 -5.16 7.27 -12.63
CA TYR A 135 -4.92 6.67 -13.94
C TYR A 135 -3.90 5.53 -13.86
N PRO A 136 -4.11 4.43 -14.63
CA PRO A 136 -3.13 3.37 -14.75
C PRO A 136 -1.75 3.92 -15.11
N GLN A 137 -0.72 3.34 -14.49
CA GLN A 137 0.66 3.53 -14.89
C GLN A 137 0.88 2.90 -16.26
N THR A 138 1.66 3.58 -17.06
CA THR A 138 2.07 3.16 -18.40
C THR A 138 3.59 3.11 -18.46
N ARG A 139 4.12 2.66 -19.60
CA ARG A 139 5.55 2.82 -19.88
C ARG A 139 5.92 4.30 -20.09
N ASP A 140 5.01 5.24 -20.35
CA ASP A 140 5.38 6.64 -20.57
C ASP A 140 5.59 7.45 -19.28
N ASP A 141 4.83 7.13 -18.23
CA ASP A 141 4.79 7.84 -16.95
C ASP A 141 5.15 6.92 -15.77
N TYR A 142 6.01 5.93 -16.06
CA TYR A 142 6.34 4.84 -15.16
C TYR A 142 6.96 5.36 -13.86
N CYS A 143 8.06 6.10 -13.94
CA CYS A 143 8.83 6.56 -12.79
C CYS A 143 8.05 7.60 -11.97
N GLU A 144 7.38 8.56 -12.62
CA GLU A 144 6.58 9.58 -11.90
C GLU A 144 5.51 8.94 -11.00
N LYS A 145 4.81 7.92 -11.51
CA LYS A 145 3.74 7.24 -10.76
C LYS A 145 4.23 6.33 -9.63
N MET A 146 5.54 6.14 -9.49
CA MET A 146 6.15 5.45 -8.35
C MET A 146 6.17 6.32 -7.08
N PHE A 147 6.05 7.65 -7.21
CA PHE A 147 6.04 8.58 -6.08
C PHE A 147 4.63 8.72 -5.49
N ASN A 148 4.20 7.70 -4.75
CA ASN A 148 2.89 7.69 -4.09
C ASN A 148 2.88 6.85 -2.81
N ALA A 149 2.57 7.48 -1.67
CA ALA A 149 2.53 6.84 -0.35
C ALA A 149 1.50 5.68 -0.27
N GLY A 150 0.46 5.69 -1.11
CA GLY A 150 -0.51 4.60 -1.17
C GLY A 150 0.08 3.26 -1.66
N ILE A 151 1.20 3.28 -2.38
CA ILE A 151 1.93 2.08 -2.79
C ILE A 151 2.64 1.47 -1.57
N GLU A 152 3.26 2.34 -0.76
CA GLU A 152 3.96 1.95 0.46
C GLU A 152 3.02 1.32 1.49
N ILE A 153 1.78 1.82 1.62
CA ILE A 153 0.75 1.17 2.45
C ILE A 153 0.44 -0.24 1.93
N ARG A 154 0.31 -0.42 0.60
CA ARG A 154 0.07 -1.73 -0.01
C ARG A 154 1.22 -2.69 0.26
N ALA A 155 2.46 -2.22 0.14
CA ALA A 155 3.66 -3.00 0.46
C ALA A 155 3.74 -3.35 1.95
N ALA A 156 3.41 -2.40 2.84
CA ALA A 156 3.37 -2.62 4.29
C ALA A 156 2.34 -3.69 4.70
N GLN A 157 1.21 -3.79 3.99
CA GLN A 157 0.22 -4.84 4.23
C GLN A 157 0.74 -6.24 3.87
N TYR A 158 1.48 -6.36 2.76
CA TYR A 158 2.12 -7.63 2.41
C TYR A 158 3.26 -7.95 3.37
N GLN A 159 4.09 -6.96 3.73
CA GLN A 159 5.15 -7.14 4.71
C GLN A 159 4.60 -7.62 6.06
N THR A 160 3.49 -7.03 6.53
CA THR A 160 2.82 -7.49 7.76
C THR A 160 2.43 -8.96 7.65
N PHE A 161 1.84 -9.39 6.53
CA PHE A 161 1.56 -10.81 6.29
C PHE A 161 2.83 -11.67 6.34
N LEU A 162 3.90 -11.26 5.67
CA LEU A 162 5.18 -11.97 5.69
C LEU A 162 5.75 -12.09 7.10
N ASP A 163 5.71 -11.03 7.89
CA ASP A 163 6.25 -11.01 9.25
C ASP A 163 5.52 -12.00 10.16
N PHE A 164 4.18 -12.01 10.13
CA PHE A 164 3.38 -13.01 10.85
C PHE A 164 3.66 -14.42 10.32
N HIS A 165 3.70 -14.61 9.00
CA HIS A 165 3.95 -15.92 8.39
C HIS A 165 5.34 -16.46 8.74
N ASN A 166 6.37 -15.65 8.67
CA ASN A 166 7.74 -16.04 9.00
C ASN A 166 7.90 -16.29 10.51
N ALA A 167 7.12 -15.61 11.35
CA ALA A 167 7.04 -15.89 12.79
C ALA A 167 6.27 -17.17 13.14
N GLY A 168 5.75 -17.91 12.14
CA GLY A 168 5.06 -19.19 12.33
C GLY A 168 3.54 -19.09 12.36
N ASP A 169 2.97 -17.90 12.24
CA ASP A 169 1.52 -17.74 12.19
C ASP A 169 0.96 -18.24 10.85
N ARG A 170 0.04 -19.20 10.91
CA ARG A 170 -0.62 -19.78 9.73
C ARG A 170 -2.06 -19.30 9.56
N ASN A 171 -2.52 -18.44 10.48
CA ASN A 171 -3.88 -17.92 10.54
C ASN A 171 -3.98 -16.48 10.01
N VAL A 172 -2.90 -15.92 9.43
CA VAL A 172 -2.97 -14.66 8.69
C VAL A 172 -2.94 -14.95 7.19
N GLY A 173 -3.89 -14.38 6.46
CA GLY A 173 -3.97 -14.46 4.99
C GLY A 173 -3.74 -13.12 4.33
N PHE A 174 -3.27 -13.13 3.09
CA PHE A 174 -3.10 -11.92 2.29
C PHE A 174 -3.60 -12.11 0.87
N VAL A 175 -4.27 -11.09 0.35
CA VAL A 175 -4.74 -11.02 -1.03
C VAL A 175 -4.38 -9.69 -1.64
N SER A 176 -3.76 -9.75 -2.82
CA SER A 176 -3.53 -8.58 -3.66
C SER A 176 -4.76 -8.21 -4.50
N THR A 177 -4.97 -6.91 -4.65
CA THR A 177 -6.11 -6.31 -5.37
C THR A 177 -5.68 -5.26 -6.40
N TYR A 178 -4.38 -5.05 -6.60
CA TYR A 178 -3.86 -4.01 -7.50
C TYR A 178 -4.23 -4.23 -8.97
N ASP A 179 -4.44 -5.49 -9.37
CA ASP A 179 -4.80 -5.90 -10.73
C ASP A 179 -6.30 -5.74 -11.00
N LEU A 180 -7.12 -5.59 -9.96
CA LEU A 180 -8.54 -5.22 -10.05
C LEU A 180 -8.70 -3.72 -10.31
N ARG A 181 -7.98 -3.22 -11.32
CA ARG A 181 -7.71 -1.80 -11.57
C ARG A 181 -8.99 -1.00 -11.80
N ARG A 182 -9.19 0.03 -11.00
CA ARG A 182 -10.19 1.09 -11.18
C ARG A 182 -9.57 2.45 -10.86
N ARG A 183 -10.00 3.46 -11.60
CA ARG A 183 -9.49 4.83 -11.44
C ARG A 183 -10.00 5.52 -10.17
N TRP A 184 -11.12 5.04 -9.64
CA TRP A 184 -11.76 5.62 -8.47
C TRP A 184 -11.27 4.95 -7.19
N TYR A 185 -11.00 5.75 -6.17
CA TYR A 185 -10.48 5.28 -4.89
C TYR A 185 -11.44 4.34 -4.13
N HIS A 186 -12.75 4.44 -4.36
CA HIS A 186 -13.67 3.42 -3.88
C HIS A 186 -13.65 2.21 -4.82
N PRO A 187 -13.27 1.01 -4.32
CA PRO A 187 -13.15 -0.16 -5.16
C PRO A 187 -14.53 -0.55 -5.71
N GLN A 188 -14.64 -0.58 -7.05
CA GLN A 188 -15.86 -1.02 -7.75
C GLN A 188 -15.89 -2.54 -7.93
N LEU A 189 -14.72 -3.19 -7.98
CA LEU A 189 -14.57 -4.63 -8.11
C LEU A 189 -14.46 -5.33 -6.74
N LYS A 190 -15.56 -5.32 -5.99
CA LYS A 190 -15.60 -5.90 -4.63
C LYS A 190 -15.77 -7.41 -4.62
N ILE A 191 -16.57 -7.97 -5.53
CA ILE A 191 -16.84 -9.41 -5.60
C ILE A 191 -15.55 -10.21 -5.84
N PRO A 192 -14.73 -9.92 -6.86
CA PRO A 192 -13.49 -10.67 -7.08
C PRO A 192 -12.51 -10.53 -5.91
N ALA A 193 -12.45 -9.35 -5.28
CA ALA A 193 -11.61 -9.14 -4.10
C ALA A 193 -12.06 -9.99 -2.90
N GLY A 194 -13.38 -10.09 -2.68
CA GLY A 194 -13.99 -10.94 -1.67
C GLY A 194 -13.79 -12.43 -1.94
N GLU A 195 -13.96 -12.87 -3.18
CA GLU A 195 -13.73 -14.26 -3.60
C GLU A 195 -12.28 -14.69 -3.37
N ARG A 196 -11.31 -13.80 -3.67
CA ARG A 196 -9.90 -14.07 -3.41
C ARG A 196 -9.61 -14.29 -1.93
N ILE A 197 -10.14 -13.46 -1.03
CA ILE A 197 -9.89 -13.67 0.41
C ILE A 197 -10.69 -14.86 0.96
N ALA A 198 -11.85 -15.17 0.36
CA ALA A 198 -12.59 -16.38 0.66
C ALA A 198 -11.81 -17.64 0.33
N ARG A 199 -10.94 -17.64 -0.71
CA ARG A 199 -10.03 -18.76 -0.99
C ARG A 199 -9.11 -19.06 0.21
N TRP A 200 -8.53 -18.03 0.82
CA TRP A 200 -7.71 -18.20 2.04
C TRP A 200 -8.54 -18.76 3.19
N ALA A 201 -9.72 -18.20 3.43
CA ALA A 201 -10.60 -18.68 4.50
C ALA A 201 -10.96 -20.15 4.27
N LEU A 202 -11.43 -20.52 3.07
CA LEU A 202 -11.80 -21.89 2.71
C LEU A 202 -10.65 -22.87 2.93
N ALA A 203 -9.47 -22.54 2.41
CA ALA A 203 -8.31 -23.41 2.51
C ALA A 203 -7.82 -23.57 3.96
N THR A 204 -7.73 -22.48 4.72
CA THR A 204 -7.06 -22.51 6.04
C THR A 204 -8.02 -22.73 7.21
N GLN A 205 -9.30 -22.37 7.07
CA GLN A 205 -10.28 -22.35 8.18
C GLN A 205 -11.43 -23.34 8.00
N TYR A 206 -11.64 -23.83 6.78
CA TYR A 206 -12.74 -24.75 6.44
C TYR A 206 -12.28 -26.08 5.83
N GLY A 207 -10.97 -26.35 5.80
CA GLY A 207 -10.43 -27.66 5.38
C GLY A 207 -10.46 -27.92 3.88
N PHE A 208 -10.44 -26.87 3.06
CA PHE A 208 -10.41 -26.98 1.59
C PHE A 208 -9.01 -26.77 0.98
N ASP A 209 -7.94 -27.00 1.74
CA ASP A 209 -6.55 -26.74 1.33
C ASP A 209 -6.10 -27.60 0.14
N SER A 210 -6.68 -28.80 -0.01
CA SER A 210 -6.43 -29.67 -1.17
C SER A 210 -7.18 -29.25 -2.45
N GLN A 211 -8.23 -28.43 -2.34
CA GLN A 211 -9.06 -27.99 -3.48
C GLN A 211 -8.82 -26.53 -3.87
N VAL A 212 -8.36 -25.70 -2.93
CA VAL A 212 -8.29 -24.25 -3.11
C VAL A 212 -6.90 -23.72 -2.81
N GLN A 213 -6.23 -23.25 -3.86
CA GLN A 213 -5.04 -22.42 -3.72
C GLN A 213 -5.43 -20.99 -3.35
N TRP A 214 -4.69 -20.41 -2.41
CA TRP A 214 -4.95 -19.07 -1.88
C TRP A 214 -3.69 -18.22 -1.69
N LYS A 215 -2.52 -18.85 -1.51
CA LYS A 215 -1.29 -18.14 -1.19
C LYS A 215 -0.74 -17.46 -2.45
N PRO A 216 -0.42 -16.16 -2.43
CA PRO A 216 0.25 -15.53 -3.56
C PRO A 216 1.64 -16.17 -3.78
N PRO A 217 2.21 -16.09 -4.99
CA PRO A 217 3.61 -16.44 -5.20
C PRO A 217 4.52 -15.70 -4.21
N MET A 218 5.48 -16.39 -3.62
CA MET A 218 6.38 -15.85 -2.60
C MET A 218 7.80 -15.76 -3.15
N LEU A 219 8.49 -14.65 -2.84
CA LEU A 219 9.91 -14.53 -3.10
C LEU A 219 10.69 -15.43 -2.13
N VAL A 220 11.54 -16.31 -2.69
CA VAL A 220 12.44 -17.19 -1.93
C VAL A 220 13.81 -16.56 -1.80
N SER A 221 14.38 -16.04 -2.90
CA SER A 221 15.66 -15.35 -2.88
C SER A 221 15.76 -14.32 -4.01
N MET A 222 16.67 -13.37 -3.80
CA MET A 222 17.15 -12.43 -4.81
C MET A 222 18.68 -12.55 -4.88
N GLU A 223 19.21 -12.77 -6.08
CA GLU A 223 20.64 -12.91 -6.34
C GLU A 223 21.08 -11.85 -7.35
N LYS A 224 22.15 -11.11 -7.03
CA LYS A 224 22.75 -10.13 -7.93
C LYS A 224 23.68 -10.85 -8.90
N GLY A 225 23.49 -10.61 -10.19
CA GLY A 225 24.38 -11.09 -11.25
C GLY A 225 25.03 -9.94 -12.01
N ASP A 226 25.79 -10.27 -13.05
CA ASP A 226 26.34 -9.26 -13.96
C ASP A 226 25.20 -8.60 -14.75
N GLY A 227 24.92 -7.33 -14.44
CA GLY A 227 23.83 -6.55 -15.05
C GLY A 227 22.40 -7.05 -14.79
N THR A 228 22.21 -7.99 -13.87
CA THR A 228 20.93 -8.70 -13.69
C THR A 228 20.56 -8.87 -12.20
N LEU A 229 19.25 -9.00 -11.94
CA LEU A 229 18.74 -9.56 -10.68
C LEU A 229 17.99 -10.85 -10.98
N LEU A 230 18.42 -11.95 -10.38
CA LEU A 230 17.72 -13.23 -10.42
C LEU A 230 16.79 -13.33 -9.21
N LEU A 231 15.50 -13.48 -9.45
CA LEU A 231 14.49 -13.73 -8.42
C LEU A 231 14.06 -15.19 -8.47
N LYS A 232 14.10 -15.88 -7.33
CA LYS A 232 13.56 -17.24 -7.17
C LYS A 232 12.25 -17.18 -6.41
N LEU A 233 11.23 -17.86 -6.93
CA LEU A 233 9.88 -17.92 -6.37
C LEU A 233 9.55 -19.34 -5.91
N ASP A 234 8.56 -19.49 -5.03
CA ASP A 234 8.13 -20.80 -4.52
C ASP A 234 7.19 -21.56 -5.47
N THR A 235 6.53 -20.84 -6.38
CA THR A 235 5.59 -21.37 -7.37
C THR A 235 5.92 -20.88 -8.77
N ASP A 236 5.45 -21.62 -9.77
CA ASP A 236 5.50 -21.21 -11.16
C ASP A 236 4.62 -19.97 -11.33
N VAL A 237 5.12 -19.00 -12.09
CA VAL A 237 4.42 -17.75 -12.39
C VAL A 237 4.38 -17.49 -13.90
N SER A 238 3.35 -16.77 -14.33
CA SER A 238 3.20 -16.30 -15.69
C SER A 238 2.34 -15.03 -15.78
N ASP A 239 2.31 -14.42 -16.95
CA ASP A 239 1.22 -13.52 -17.32
C ASP A 239 -0.02 -14.38 -17.66
N PRO A 240 -1.22 -14.09 -17.11
CA PRO A 240 -2.43 -14.84 -17.42
C PRO A 240 -2.89 -14.79 -18.89
N GLN A 241 -2.33 -13.88 -19.69
CA GLN A 241 -2.61 -13.74 -21.11
C GLN A 241 -1.45 -14.23 -22.00
N ASP A 242 -0.49 -14.95 -21.42
CA ASP A 242 0.72 -15.46 -22.09
C ASP A 242 1.54 -14.36 -22.79
N GLY A 243 1.45 -13.12 -22.29
CA GLY A 243 2.20 -11.96 -22.77
C GLY A 243 3.52 -11.72 -22.03
N VAL A 244 4.13 -10.57 -22.32
CA VAL A 244 5.36 -10.13 -21.65
C VAL A 244 5.05 -9.82 -20.18
N ILE A 245 5.91 -10.27 -19.27
CA ILE A 245 5.81 -9.91 -17.86
C ILE A 245 6.21 -8.45 -17.68
N GLU A 246 5.32 -7.70 -17.04
CA GLU A 246 5.43 -6.28 -16.78
C GLU A 246 5.34 -5.99 -15.27
N GLY A 247 5.86 -4.83 -14.88
CA GLY A 247 5.67 -4.27 -13.55
C GLY A 247 6.79 -4.44 -12.54
N PHE A 248 7.92 -4.98 -12.98
CA PHE A 248 9.19 -4.88 -12.25
C PHE A 248 9.88 -3.56 -12.58
N ALA A 249 10.44 -2.95 -11.54
CA ALA A 249 11.40 -1.85 -11.64
C ALA A 249 12.67 -2.25 -10.88
N ILE A 250 13.83 -1.89 -11.41
CA ILE A 250 15.12 -2.14 -10.74
C ILE A 250 15.90 -0.84 -10.62
N ALA A 251 16.75 -0.74 -9.60
CA ALA A 251 17.63 0.40 -9.34
C ALA A 251 19.01 -0.09 -8.88
N GLY A 252 20.04 0.72 -9.11
CA GLY A 252 21.35 0.58 -8.47
C GLY A 252 21.47 1.48 -7.23
N GLU A 253 22.71 1.75 -6.82
CA GLU A 253 23.01 2.60 -5.64
C GLU A 253 22.56 4.06 -5.79
N ASP A 254 22.29 4.52 -7.01
CA ASP A 254 21.74 5.86 -7.27
C ASP A 254 20.24 5.99 -6.96
N ARG A 255 19.61 4.88 -6.56
CA ARG A 255 18.18 4.77 -6.25
C ARG A 255 17.27 5.21 -7.41
N LYS A 256 17.77 5.17 -8.67
CA LYS A 256 16.96 5.48 -9.85
C LYS A 256 16.30 4.22 -10.39
N PHE A 257 15.03 4.04 -10.02
CA PHE A 257 14.25 2.92 -10.52
C PHE A 257 13.83 3.08 -11.98
N HIS A 258 14.16 2.09 -12.81
CA HIS A 258 13.67 1.99 -14.18
C HIS A 258 12.89 0.69 -14.39
N PRO A 259 11.88 0.67 -15.28
CA PRO A 259 11.19 -0.57 -15.61
C PRO A 259 12.18 -1.60 -16.14
N ALA A 260 12.00 -2.85 -15.69
CA ALA A 260 12.84 -3.98 -16.04
C ALA A 260 12.19 -4.81 -17.15
N ASN A 261 13.04 -5.36 -18.02
CA ASN A 261 12.69 -6.50 -18.85
C ASN A 261 12.79 -7.76 -18.00
N VAL A 262 11.90 -8.71 -18.25
CA VAL A 262 11.80 -9.96 -17.51
C VAL A 262 11.96 -11.12 -18.47
N ALA A 263 12.83 -12.05 -18.13
CA ALA A 263 12.97 -13.34 -18.79
C ALA A 263 12.89 -14.46 -17.75
N TYR A 264 12.48 -15.66 -18.16
CA TYR A 264 12.65 -16.84 -17.32
C TYR A 264 14.07 -17.36 -17.40
N ALA A 265 14.60 -17.92 -16.31
CA ALA A 265 15.88 -18.61 -16.36
C ALA A 265 15.80 -19.88 -17.23
N GLU A 266 16.85 -20.16 -18.00
CA GLU A 266 16.94 -21.40 -18.76
C GLU A 266 17.28 -22.57 -17.83
N LYS A 267 16.48 -23.64 -17.91
CA LYS A 267 16.72 -24.91 -17.19
C LYS A 267 17.56 -25.90 -18.00
N GLY A 268 17.60 -25.72 -19.32
CA GLY A 268 18.32 -26.59 -20.25
C GLY A 268 17.58 -26.72 -21.59
N LYS A 269 17.87 -27.78 -22.34
CA LYS A 269 17.19 -28.12 -23.59
C LYS A 269 16.53 -29.48 -23.49
N ASP A 270 15.39 -29.64 -24.13
CA ASP A 270 14.74 -30.95 -24.27
C ASP A 270 15.46 -31.83 -25.31
N ASN A 271 15.00 -33.08 -25.47
CA ASN A 271 15.56 -34.05 -26.42
C ASN A 271 15.49 -33.61 -27.90
N ARG A 272 14.78 -32.52 -28.21
CA ARG A 272 14.66 -31.92 -29.54
C ARG A 272 15.46 -30.61 -29.65
N GLY A 273 16.26 -30.28 -28.64
CA GLY A 273 17.07 -29.07 -28.59
C GLY A 273 16.30 -27.80 -28.27
N ARG A 274 15.03 -27.88 -27.87
CA ARG A 274 14.21 -26.71 -27.53
C ARG A 274 14.53 -26.26 -26.11
N ILE A 275 14.74 -24.96 -25.92
CA ILE A 275 15.01 -24.36 -24.60
C ILE A 275 13.82 -24.65 -23.68
N GLN A 276 14.13 -25.06 -22.46
CA GLN A 276 13.19 -25.23 -21.35
C GLN A 276 13.46 -24.15 -20.33
N TYR A 277 12.41 -23.50 -19.87
CA TYR A 277 12.49 -22.43 -18.88
C TYR A 277 12.09 -22.92 -17.48
N ASP A 278 12.67 -22.30 -16.46
CA ASP A 278 12.24 -22.43 -15.08
C ASP A 278 11.27 -21.28 -14.74
N TYR A 279 9.97 -21.58 -14.71
CA TYR A 279 8.91 -20.61 -14.44
C TYR A 279 8.89 -20.09 -13.00
N LYS A 280 9.77 -20.59 -12.12
CA LYS A 280 9.98 -20.05 -10.78
C LYS A 280 11.13 -19.04 -10.70
N GLN A 281 11.87 -18.86 -11.80
CA GLN A 281 13.08 -18.05 -11.80
C GLN A 281 12.97 -16.93 -12.83
N LEU A 282 12.95 -15.70 -12.35
CA LEU A 282 12.86 -14.50 -13.17
C LEU A 282 14.19 -13.76 -13.19
N ILE A 283 14.69 -13.44 -14.37
CA ILE A 283 15.87 -12.61 -14.60
C ILE A 283 15.40 -11.22 -14.99
N LEU A 284 15.74 -10.23 -14.17
CA LEU A 284 15.42 -8.82 -14.38
C LEU A 284 16.62 -8.09 -14.96
N THR A 285 16.39 -7.30 -16.01
CA THR A 285 17.43 -6.47 -16.66
C THR A 285 16.88 -5.12 -17.06
N SER A 286 17.72 -4.09 -17.14
CA SER A 286 17.33 -2.79 -17.71
C SER A 286 18.53 -2.11 -18.33
N PRO A 287 18.45 -1.61 -19.58
CA PRO A 287 19.55 -0.88 -20.19
C PRO A 287 19.85 0.44 -19.46
N MET A 288 18.93 0.91 -18.62
CA MET A 288 19.12 2.11 -17.80
C MET A 288 19.87 1.82 -16.48
N VAL A 289 19.99 0.55 -16.08
CA VAL A 289 20.50 0.14 -14.78
C VAL A 289 21.54 -0.97 -14.98
N PRO A 290 22.80 -0.62 -15.27
CA PRO A 290 23.85 -1.60 -15.57
C PRO A 290 24.30 -2.41 -14.35
N THR A 291 24.03 -1.92 -13.13
CA THR A 291 24.41 -2.58 -11.87
C THR A 291 23.23 -2.61 -10.91
N PRO A 292 22.19 -3.43 -11.18
CA PRO A 292 20.99 -3.43 -10.37
C PRO A 292 21.26 -4.06 -9.00
N THR A 293 20.76 -3.43 -7.94
CA THR A 293 20.91 -3.87 -6.55
C THR A 293 19.59 -4.08 -5.84
N GLN A 294 18.51 -3.44 -6.31
CA GLN A 294 17.19 -3.50 -5.72
C GLN A 294 16.10 -3.65 -6.78
N PHE A 295 14.98 -4.28 -6.42
CA PHE A 295 13.77 -4.33 -7.24
C PHE A 295 12.53 -3.82 -6.47
N ARG A 296 11.55 -3.38 -7.24
CA ARG A 296 10.17 -3.13 -6.81
C ARG A 296 9.22 -3.77 -7.81
N TYR A 297 8.12 -4.34 -7.34
CA TYR A 297 7.09 -4.95 -8.19
C TYR A 297 5.71 -4.34 -7.93
N ALA A 298 4.94 -4.13 -9.01
CA ALA A 298 3.63 -3.48 -8.99
C ALA A 298 3.67 -2.11 -8.28
N TRP A 299 4.75 -1.36 -8.53
CA TRP A 299 5.08 -0.13 -7.82
C TRP A 299 4.44 1.10 -8.45
N GLY A 300 3.13 1.23 -8.22
CA GLY A 300 2.30 2.30 -8.74
C GLY A 300 0.96 2.30 -8.00
N ARG A 301 0.33 3.48 -7.84
CA ARG A 301 -0.99 3.53 -7.17
C ARG A 301 -2.02 2.71 -7.95
N ASN A 302 -1.96 2.79 -9.28
CA ASN A 302 -2.64 1.91 -10.23
C ASN A 302 -1.57 1.32 -11.15
N PRO A 303 -0.87 0.25 -10.75
CA PRO A 303 0.41 -0.12 -11.34
C PRO A 303 0.26 -0.83 -12.68
N LEU A 304 1.25 -0.67 -13.56
CA LEU A 304 1.47 -1.58 -14.68
C LEU A 304 2.10 -2.85 -14.09
N ALA A 305 1.35 -3.95 -13.98
CA ALA A 305 1.82 -5.23 -13.46
C ALA A 305 0.85 -6.37 -13.83
N ASN A 306 1.38 -7.55 -14.10
CA ASN A 306 0.59 -8.70 -14.57
C ASN A 306 1.08 -10.10 -14.13
N LEU A 307 2.13 -10.21 -13.32
CA LEU A 307 2.64 -11.50 -12.83
C LEU A 307 1.67 -12.16 -11.84
N GLN A 308 1.30 -13.41 -12.10
CA GLN A 308 0.42 -14.22 -11.26
C GLN A 308 0.89 -15.67 -11.19
N ALA A 309 0.35 -16.47 -10.27
CA ALA A 309 0.60 -17.90 -10.25
C ALA A 309 0.10 -18.55 -11.56
N THR A 310 0.92 -19.40 -12.16
CA THR A 310 0.56 -20.10 -13.40
C THR A 310 -0.72 -20.91 -13.22
N GLY A 311 -1.69 -20.71 -14.11
CA GLY A 311 -2.98 -21.42 -14.07
C GLY A 311 -3.98 -20.90 -13.04
N ASN A 312 -3.66 -19.85 -12.27
CA ASN A 312 -4.57 -19.29 -11.28
C ASN A 312 -4.55 -17.75 -11.26
N LYS A 313 -5.50 -17.15 -11.97
CA LYS A 313 -5.60 -15.69 -12.13
C LYS A 313 -6.05 -14.91 -10.89
N ASP A 314 -6.31 -15.62 -9.80
CA ASP A 314 -6.75 -15.05 -8.52
C ASP A 314 -5.60 -14.89 -7.54
N LEU A 315 -4.38 -15.33 -7.91
CA LEU A 315 -3.18 -15.31 -7.08
C LEU A 315 -2.08 -14.43 -7.72
N PRO A 316 -2.28 -13.10 -7.79
CA PRO A 316 -1.25 -12.20 -8.27
C PRO A 316 -0.03 -12.16 -7.33
N PHE A 317 1.16 -11.97 -7.91
CA PHE A 317 2.37 -11.69 -7.12
C PHE A 317 2.19 -10.40 -6.35
N ALA A 318 2.48 -10.37 -5.06
CA ALA A 318 2.16 -9.23 -4.21
C ALA A 318 3.01 -7.99 -4.55
N THR A 319 2.44 -6.78 -4.40
CA THR A 319 3.23 -5.53 -4.41
C THR A 319 4.28 -5.56 -3.30
N GLN A 320 5.54 -5.50 -3.68
CA GLN A 320 6.67 -5.65 -2.77
C GLN A 320 7.93 -4.96 -3.30
N ARG A 321 8.94 -4.87 -2.43
CA ARG A 321 10.23 -4.24 -2.70
C ARG A 321 11.34 -5.00 -1.98
N SER A 322 12.57 -4.88 -2.46
CA SER A 322 13.77 -5.38 -1.77
C SER A 322 14.56 -4.30 -1.02
N ASP A 323 14.24 -3.03 -1.26
CA ASP A 323 14.87 -1.89 -0.59
C ASP A 323 14.10 -1.43 0.66
N ASP A 324 14.79 -0.67 1.52
CA ASP A 324 14.25 -0.02 2.70
C ASP A 324 14.11 1.51 2.53
N TRP A 325 14.44 2.05 1.36
CA TRP A 325 14.53 3.49 1.11
C TRP A 325 13.19 4.21 1.29
N MET A 326 13.24 5.43 1.82
CA MET A 326 12.07 6.29 1.89
C MET A 326 11.73 6.83 0.50
N MET A 327 10.45 7.09 0.25
CA MET A 327 9.96 7.59 -1.03
C MET A 327 10.63 8.91 -1.43
N GLU A 328 10.99 9.73 -0.44
CA GLU A 328 11.62 11.04 -0.60
C GLU A 328 13.12 10.97 -0.95
N GLU A 329 13.74 9.82 -0.73
CA GLU A 329 15.14 9.55 -1.06
C GLU A 329 15.29 8.88 -2.43
N VAL A 330 14.20 8.79 -3.18
CA VAL A 330 14.11 8.08 -4.46
C VAL A 330 13.61 9.06 -5.54
N PRO A 331 14.47 9.50 -6.49
CA PRO A 331 15.89 9.18 -6.63
C PRO A 331 16.81 9.85 -5.59
N LEU A 332 18.01 9.28 -5.40
CA LEU A 332 19.01 9.82 -4.50
C LEU A 332 19.51 11.19 -4.98
N GLY A 333 19.70 12.13 -4.04
CA GLY A 333 20.29 13.45 -4.29
C GLY A 333 19.35 14.51 -4.87
N VAL A 334 18.05 14.22 -5.06
CA VAL A 334 17.10 15.23 -5.59
C VAL A 334 16.81 16.35 -4.59
N LEU A 335 16.71 16.04 -3.30
CA LEU A 335 16.43 17.01 -2.24
C LEU A 335 17.68 17.44 -1.45
N GLY A 336 18.85 16.88 -1.75
CA GLY A 336 20.08 17.05 -0.95
C GLY A 336 20.25 15.93 0.09
N GLU A 337 21.11 16.17 1.09
CA GLU A 337 21.45 15.18 2.13
C GLU A 337 20.42 15.12 3.28
N GLU A 338 19.82 16.26 3.64
CA GLU A 338 18.81 16.34 4.70
C GLU A 338 17.41 16.51 4.12
N VAL A 339 16.54 15.54 4.37
CA VAL A 339 15.12 15.59 4.00
C VAL A 339 14.28 15.89 5.24
N SER A 340 13.56 17.01 5.22
CA SER A 340 12.57 17.33 6.25
C SER A 340 11.19 16.78 5.90
N LEU A 341 10.54 16.14 6.88
CA LEU A 341 9.17 15.63 6.75
C LEU A 341 8.21 16.43 7.64
N PRO A 342 6.95 16.64 7.21
CA PRO A 342 6.38 16.25 5.91
C PRO A 342 6.95 17.10 4.76
N LEU A 343 7.04 16.51 3.57
CA LEU A 343 7.54 17.22 2.39
C LEU A 343 6.73 18.48 2.07
N SER A 344 7.44 19.56 1.74
CA SER A 344 6.84 20.75 1.17
C SER A 344 6.29 20.48 -0.24
N GLY A 345 5.37 21.34 -0.71
CA GLY A 345 4.90 21.29 -2.09
C GLY A 345 6.03 21.50 -3.11
N GLY A 346 7.04 22.32 -2.76
CA GLY A 346 8.22 22.54 -3.59
C GLY A 346 9.08 21.29 -3.73
N ASP A 347 9.31 20.56 -2.63
CA ASP A 347 10.14 19.36 -2.64
C ASP A 347 9.45 18.21 -3.40
N ARG A 348 8.14 18.03 -3.20
CA ARG A 348 7.34 17.10 -4.02
C ARG A 348 7.47 17.42 -5.52
N ASN A 349 7.39 18.69 -5.89
CA ASN A 349 7.56 19.11 -7.28
C ASN A 349 8.96 18.81 -7.82
N LYS A 350 10.03 19.01 -7.04
CA LYS A 350 11.41 18.66 -7.46
C LYS A 350 11.53 17.16 -7.76
N ILE A 351 11.00 16.30 -6.89
CA ILE A 351 11.00 14.84 -7.08
C ILE A 351 10.23 14.45 -8.34
N ILE A 352 8.99 14.93 -8.48
CA ILE A 352 8.16 14.65 -9.66
C ILE A 352 8.88 15.05 -10.95
N GLN A 353 9.50 16.23 -10.99
CA GLN A 353 10.24 16.68 -12.17
C GLN A 353 11.50 15.83 -12.45
N ALA A 354 12.19 15.35 -11.41
CA ALA A 354 13.31 14.41 -11.58
C ALA A 354 12.84 13.08 -12.19
N LEU A 355 11.74 12.53 -11.69
CA LEU A 355 11.15 11.28 -12.19
C LEU A 355 10.65 11.41 -13.64
N ARG A 356 10.01 12.54 -14.00
CA ARG A 356 9.61 12.83 -15.40
C ARG A 356 10.81 12.91 -16.36
N ARG A 357 11.92 13.52 -15.90
CA ARG A 357 13.17 13.55 -16.68
C ARG A 357 13.73 12.14 -16.86
N GLN A 358 13.62 11.30 -15.84
CA GLN A 358 14.06 9.90 -15.89
C GLN A 358 13.24 9.07 -16.91
N ASP A 359 11.91 9.24 -16.93
CA ASP A 359 11.05 8.63 -17.96
C ASP A 359 11.39 9.15 -19.37
N THR A 360 11.65 10.44 -19.52
CA THR A 360 12.04 11.04 -20.80
C THR A 360 13.39 10.51 -21.29
N ALA A 361 14.40 10.43 -20.41
CA ALA A 361 15.72 9.90 -20.76
C ALA A 361 15.64 8.43 -21.19
N ARG A 362 14.83 7.61 -20.50
CA ARG A 362 14.61 6.23 -20.90
C ARG A 362 13.99 6.13 -22.30
N ARG A 363 12.93 6.89 -22.59
CA ARG A 363 12.26 6.86 -23.89
C ARG A 363 13.17 7.29 -25.04
N LEU A 364 14.04 8.29 -24.81
CA LEU A 364 15.06 8.68 -25.77
C LEU A 364 16.03 7.53 -26.06
N LYS A 365 16.55 6.86 -25.02
CA LYS A 365 17.45 5.70 -25.18
C LYS A 365 16.78 4.52 -25.89
N GLU A 366 15.50 4.28 -25.61
CA GLU A 366 14.70 3.26 -26.31
C GLU A 366 14.53 3.61 -27.79
N ALA A 367 14.23 4.87 -28.12
CA ALA A 367 14.11 5.35 -29.50
C ALA A 367 15.44 5.26 -30.26
N GLU A 368 16.55 5.67 -29.65
CA GLU A 368 17.90 5.52 -30.22
C GLU A 368 18.22 4.07 -30.54
N LYS A 369 17.89 3.13 -29.63
CA LYS A 369 18.10 1.70 -29.86
C LYS A 369 17.27 1.19 -31.04
N VAL A 370 16.02 1.65 -31.18
CA VAL A 370 15.17 1.30 -32.33
C VAL A 370 15.79 1.81 -33.64
N ILE A 371 16.31 3.04 -33.67
CA ILE A 371 16.99 3.62 -34.84
C ILE A 371 18.29 2.89 -35.17
N GLN A 372 19.02 2.37 -34.18
CA GLN A 372 20.25 1.62 -34.42
C GLN A 372 20.01 0.18 -34.91
N THR A 373 18.82 -0.37 -34.64
CA THR A 373 18.47 -1.77 -34.96
C THR A 373 17.72 -1.89 -36.30
N ASN A 374 17.17 -0.79 -36.81
CA ASN A 374 16.47 -0.71 -38.11
C ASN A 374 17.26 0.17 -39.07
#